data_AF-A0A3R9VNE4-F1
#
_entry.id   AF-A0A3R9VNE4-F1
#
_cell.length_a   1.000
_cell.length_b   1.000
_cell.length_c   1.000
_cell.angle_alpha   90.00
_cell.angle_beta   90.00
_cell.angle_gamma   90.00
#
_symmetry.space_group_name_H-M   'P 1'
#
loop_
_entity.id
_entity.type
_entity.pdbx_description
1 polymer ?
#
loop_
_entity_poly.entity_id
_entity_poly.type
_entity_poly.pdbx_seq_one_letter_code
_entity_poly.pdbx_strand_id
1 'polypeptide(L)'
;EDVLRATAATLTRLFDVTATKDWANRTAAADVVVDGRVLLPQVPVPYLLFLEKQLTDLHTFVRKLPVLDASESWTLDPSTDSWKTEPVRTIRTKKVPRNHVKAEATDKHPAQVEVYYEDVPVGYWTTVKFSGALPARRVNELLDRVEKLQQAVKFAREEANGVEVADQRVGDAVFGYLFG
;
A
#
# COMPACT_ATOMS: atom_id res chain seq x y z
N GLU A 1 -33.24 -19.71 53.11
CA GLU A 1 -32.09 -20.62 52.97
C GLU A 1 -32.02 -21.37 51.65
N ASP A 2 -32.95 -22.27 51.34
CA ASP A 2 -32.80 -23.13 50.15
C ASP A 2 -32.77 -22.37 48.82
N VAL A 3 -33.53 -21.27 48.73
CA VAL A 3 -33.49 -20.38 47.57
C VAL A 3 -32.11 -19.75 47.37
N LEU A 4 -31.43 -19.34 48.45
CA LEU A 4 -30.09 -18.75 48.37
C LEU A 4 -29.05 -19.78 47.90
N ARG A 5 -29.11 -21.02 48.41
CA ARG A 5 -28.25 -22.12 47.94
C ARG A 5 -28.49 -22.44 46.46
N ALA A 6 -29.75 -22.49 46.03
CA ALA A 6 -30.09 -22.74 44.62
C ALA A 6 -29.60 -21.61 43.71
N THR A 7 -29.76 -20.35 44.14
CA THR A 7 -29.23 -19.19 43.43
C THR A 7 -27.70 -19.22 43.35
N ALA A 8 -27.01 -19.51 44.46
CA ALA A 8 -25.56 -19.65 44.51
C ALA A 8 -25.07 -20.71 43.51
N ALA A 9 -25.62 -21.92 43.57
CA ALA A 9 -25.24 -23.01 42.68
C ALA A 9 -25.47 -22.66 41.19
N THR A 10 -26.57 -21.99 40.88
CA THR A 10 -26.89 -21.57 39.50
C THR A 10 -25.90 -20.50 39.01
N LEU A 11 -25.55 -19.54 39.86
CA LEU A 11 -24.68 -18.42 39.49
C LEU A 11 -23.19 -18.77 39.55
N THR A 12 -22.76 -19.73 40.37
CA THR A 12 -21.36 -20.20 40.44
C THR A 12 -20.85 -20.53 39.05
N ARG A 13 -21.62 -21.33 38.30
CA ARG A 13 -21.23 -21.74 36.95
C ARG A 13 -21.06 -20.55 36.01
N LEU A 14 -21.95 -19.54 36.10
CA LEU A 14 -21.86 -18.34 35.29
C LEU A 14 -20.57 -17.55 35.59
N PHE A 15 -20.23 -17.40 36.87
CA PHE A 15 -19.03 -16.69 37.32
C PHE A 15 -17.77 -17.43 36.87
N ASP A 16 -17.75 -18.75 37.00
CA ASP A 16 -16.65 -19.61 36.57
C ASP A 16 -16.40 -19.53 35.07
N VAL A 17 -17.45 -19.62 34.23
CA VAL A 17 -17.32 -19.45 32.76
C VAL A 17 -16.74 -18.07 32.43
N THR A 18 -17.25 -17.03 33.08
CA THR A 18 -16.84 -15.66 32.80
C THR A 18 -15.37 -15.44 33.16
N ALA A 19 -14.96 -15.86 34.36
CA ALA A 19 -13.58 -15.81 34.80
C ALA A 19 -12.66 -16.66 33.90
N THR A 20 -13.10 -17.85 33.51
CA THR A 20 -12.36 -18.73 32.59
C THR A 20 -12.05 -18.03 31.27
N LYS A 21 -13.05 -17.39 30.66
CA LYS A 21 -12.89 -16.62 29.43
C LYS A 21 -11.93 -15.44 29.63
N ASP A 22 -12.09 -14.67 30.70
CA ASP A 22 -11.31 -13.46 30.91
C ASP A 22 -9.84 -13.76 31.26
N TRP A 23 -9.56 -14.84 31.99
CA TRP A 23 -8.19 -15.31 32.23
C TRP A 23 -7.56 -15.85 30.95
N ALA A 24 -8.29 -16.65 30.16
CA ALA A 24 -7.81 -17.14 28.87
C ALA A 24 -7.45 -15.98 27.92
N ASN A 25 -8.30 -14.96 27.82
CA ASN A 25 -8.03 -13.78 27.00
C ASN A 25 -6.77 -13.02 27.44
N ARG A 26 -6.38 -13.11 28.73
CA ARG A 26 -5.18 -12.47 29.26
C ARG A 26 -3.90 -13.18 28.82
N THR A 27 -3.95 -14.50 28.67
CA THR A 27 -2.80 -15.33 28.34
C THR A 27 -2.75 -15.72 26.86
N ALA A 28 -3.85 -15.61 26.13
CA ALA A 28 -3.94 -15.89 24.70
C ALA A 28 -3.03 -14.94 23.90
N ALA A 29 -1.90 -15.48 23.45
CA ALA A 29 -0.92 -14.80 22.65
C ALA A 29 -0.23 -15.77 21.68
N ALA A 30 0.32 -15.24 20.60
CA ALA A 30 1.08 -16.04 19.62
C ALA A 30 2.19 -15.21 18.97
N ASP A 31 3.17 -15.90 18.40
CA ASP A 31 4.26 -15.28 17.67
C ASP A 31 3.85 -14.99 16.22
N VAL A 32 4.15 -13.80 15.72
CA VAL A 32 3.98 -13.48 14.30
C VAL A 32 5.26 -13.87 13.57
N VAL A 33 5.20 -14.95 12.78
CA VAL A 33 6.34 -15.49 12.03
C VAL A 33 6.20 -15.20 10.54
N VAL A 34 7.19 -14.53 9.95
CA VAL A 34 7.24 -14.24 8.51
C VAL A 34 8.49 -14.87 7.93
N ASP A 35 8.34 -15.67 6.86
CA ASP A 35 9.45 -16.37 6.18
C ASP A 35 10.38 -17.14 7.16
N GLY A 36 9.78 -17.80 8.16
CA GLY A 36 10.49 -18.57 9.19
C GLY A 36 11.18 -17.74 10.28
N ARG A 37 11.04 -16.41 10.27
CA ARG A 37 11.58 -15.52 11.29
C ARG A 37 10.47 -14.97 12.18
N VAL A 38 10.61 -15.12 13.49
CA VAL A 38 9.75 -14.44 14.48
C VAL A 38 9.96 -12.93 14.36
N LEU A 39 8.92 -12.22 13.91
CA LEU A 39 8.92 -10.77 13.78
C LEU A 39 8.41 -10.10 15.05
N LEU A 40 7.33 -10.63 15.62
CA LEU A 40 6.74 -10.15 16.87
C LEU A 40 6.49 -11.35 17.79
N PRO A 41 7.15 -11.45 18.94
CA PRO A 41 6.91 -12.53 19.89
C PRO A 41 5.71 -12.24 20.81
N GLN A 42 4.96 -13.29 21.17
CA GLN A 42 3.94 -13.31 22.22
C GLN A 42 2.92 -12.16 22.12
N VAL A 43 2.35 -12.00 20.93
CA VAL A 43 1.43 -10.91 20.63
C VAL A 43 0.01 -11.26 21.11
N PRO A 44 -0.62 -10.41 21.95
CA PRO A 44 -1.99 -10.63 22.41
C PRO A 44 -3.03 -10.57 21.27
N VAL A 45 -4.09 -11.38 21.38
CA VAL A 45 -5.20 -11.43 20.40
C VAL A 45 -5.78 -10.04 20.03
N PRO A 46 -6.04 -9.13 20.98
CA PRO A 46 -6.58 -7.80 20.64
C PRO A 46 -5.67 -6.99 19.73
N TYR A 47 -4.35 -7.12 19.89
CA TYR A 47 -3.38 -6.44 19.05
C TYR A 47 -3.26 -7.11 17.67
N LEU A 48 -3.37 -8.43 17.58
CA LEU A 48 -3.44 -9.15 16.30
C LEU A 48 -4.65 -8.71 15.46
N LEU A 49 -5.82 -8.52 16.09
CA LEU A 49 -7.01 -7.97 15.42
C LEU A 49 -6.79 -6.54 14.93
N PHE A 50 -6.13 -5.70 15.73
CA PHE A 50 -5.74 -4.35 15.31
C PHE A 50 -4.80 -4.39 14.10
N LEU A 51 -3.76 -5.23 14.14
CA LEU A 51 -2.81 -5.39 13.05
C LEU A 51 -3.49 -5.85 11.76
N GLU A 52 -4.42 -6.81 11.83
CA GLU A 52 -5.15 -7.28 10.65
C GLU A 52 -5.90 -6.14 9.94
N LYS A 53 -6.57 -5.27 10.71
CA LYS A 53 -7.23 -4.09 10.18
C LYS A 53 -6.23 -3.09 9.60
N GLN A 54 -5.18 -2.73 10.35
CA GLN A 54 -4.19 -1.74 9.89
C GLN A 54 -3.41 -2.19 8.67
N LEU A 55 -3.10 -3.49 8.57
CA LEU A 55 -2.40 -4.04 7.40
C LEU A 55 -3.30 -4.04 6.16
N THR A 56 -4.63 -4.17 6.32
CA THR A 56 -5.59 -4.00 5.22
C THR A 56 -5.58 -2.56 4.69
N ASP A 57 -5.57 -1.59 5.60
CA ASP A 57 -5.47 -0.17 5.24
C ASP A 57 -4.12 0.12 4.56
N LEU A 58 -3.02 -0.43 5.10
CA LEU A 58 -1.68 -0.27 4.55
C LEU A 58 -1.55 -0.91 3.16
N HIS A 59 -2.12 -2.10 2.95
CA HIS A 59 -2.16 -2.73 1.63
C HIS A 59 -2.86 -1.83 0.62
N THR A 60 -4.02 -1.29 1.00
CA THR A 60 -4.80 -0.38 0.16
C THR A 60 -4.03 0.91 -0.14
N PHE A 61 -3.32 1.45 0.85
CA PHE A 61 -2.46 2.62 0.68
C PHE A 61 -1.32 2.35 -0.31
N VAL A 62 -0.56 1.27 -0.10
CA VAL A 62 0.57 0.89 -0.97
C VAL A 62 0.08 0.64 -2.40
N ARG A 63 -1.08 -0.01 -2.57
CA ARG A 63 -1.68 -0.27 -3.88
C ARG A 63 -2.06 1.02 -4.64
N LYS A 64 -2.32 2.12 -3.93
CA LYS A 64 -2.67 3.42 -4.51
C LYS A 64 -1.46 4.32 -4.75
N LEU A 65 -0.23 3.88 -4.40
CA LEU A 65 0.95 4.68 -4.65
C LEU A 65 1.12 4.95 -6.14
N PRO A 66 1.46 6.20 -6.54
CA PRO A 66 1.69 6.53 -7.93
C PRO A 66 2.91 5.77 -8.45
N VAL A 67 2.77 5.24 -9.66
CA VAL A 67 3.81 4.46 -10.35
C VAL A 67 4.35 5.25 -11.54
N LEU A 68 5.63 5.11 -11.82
CA LEU A 68 6.26 5.71 -13.00
C LEU A 68 5.59 5.23 -14.30
N ASP A 69 5.40 6.15 -15.23
CA ASP A 69 4.82 5.88 -16.54
C ASP A 69 5.73 4.92 -17.32
N ALA A 70 5.18 3.78 -17.76
CA ALA A 70 5.91 2.76 -18.50
C ALA A 70 6.24 3.14 -19.94
N SER A 71 5.63 4.20 -20.48
CA SER A 71 5.94 4.72 -21.82
C SER A 71 7.24 5.53 -21.88
N GLU A 72 7.79 5.89 -20.72
CA GLU A 72 8.98 6.72 -20.60
C GLU A 72 10.14 5.94 -19.99
N SER A 73 11.37 6.28 -20.38
CA SER A 73 12.58 5.74 -19.77
C SER A 73 13.02 6.65 -18.63
N TRP A 74 12.89 6.16 -17.39
CA TRP A 74 13.21 6.91 -16.18
C TRP A 74 14.58 6.52 -15.62
N THR A 75 15.36 7.52 -15.24
CA THR A 75 16.62 7.37 -14.51
C THR A 75 16.55 8.13 -13.19
N LEU A 76 17.05 7.52 -12.11
CA LEU A 76 17.07 8.17 -10.80
C LEU A 76 18.17 9.23 -10.80
N ASP A 77 17.83 10.45 -10.41
CA ASP A 77 18.77 11.54 -10.23
C ASP A 77 19.09 11.73 -8.74
N PRO A 78 20.28 11.35 -8.26
CA PRO A 78 20.67 11.48 -6.85
C PRO A 78 20.73 12.92 -6.35
N SER A 79 20.82 13.91 -7.25
CA SER A 79 20.91 15.31 -6.85
C SER A 79 19.56 15.92 -6.46
N THR A 80 18.46 15.33 -6.96
CA THR A 80 17.10 15.82 -6.74
C THR A 80 16.18 14.78 -6.10
N ASP A 81 16.71 13.60 -5.77
CA ASP A 81 15.97 12.44 -5.26
C ASP A 81 14.68 12.14 -6.05
N SER A 82 14.74 12.35 -7.37
CA SER A 82 13.60 12.22 -8.28
C SER A 82 13.97 11.46 -9.53
N TRP A 83 12.96 10.89 -10.20
CA TRP A 83 13.13 10.24 -11.49
C TRP A 83 13.04 11.27 -12.61
N LYS A 84 13.94 11.20 -13.58
CA LYS A 84 13.92 12.04 -14.78
C LYS A 84 13.97 11.20 -16.06
N THR A 85 13.36 11.72 -17.13
CA THR A 85 13.47 11.10 -18.46
C THR A 85 14.72 11.54 -19.20
N GLU A 86 15.11 10.79 -20.21
CA GLU A 86 16.09 11.26 -21.19
C GLU A 86 15.58 12.55 -21.88
N PRO A 87 16.45 13.53 -22.18
CA PRO A 87 16.03 14.76 -22.84
C PRO A 87 15.53 14.49 -24.26
N VAL A 88 14.26 14.76 -24.53
CA VAL A 88 13.69 14.67 -25.87
C VAL A 88 13.82 16.02 -26.57
N ARG A 89 14.50 16.04 -27.71
CA ARG A 89 14.67 17.25 -28.54
C ARG A 89 13.68 17.25 -29.70
N THR A 90 12.91 18.34 -29.80
CA THR A 90 12.01 18.57 -30.93
C THR A 90 12.41 19.84 -31.68
N ILE A 91 12.24 19.82 -33.00
CA ILE A 91 12.56 20.94 -33.88
C ILE A 91 11.27 21.67 -34.20
N ARG A 92 11.25 22.99 -34.01
CA ARG A 92 10.16 23.82 -34.53
C ARG A 92 10.58 24.45 -35.83
N THR A 93 9.82 24.19 -36.89
CA THR A 93 10.00 24.84 -38.18
C THR A 93 9.05 26.02 -38.33
N LYS A 94 9.42 26.94 -39.20
CA LYS A 94 8.55 28.02 -39.68
C LYS A 94 8.58 27.99 -41.20
N LYS A 95 7.40 28.08 -41.79
CA LYS A 95 7.22 28.26 -43.23
C LYS A 95 7.67 29.64 -43.63
N VAL A 96 8.72 29.72 -44.42
CA VAL A 96 9.22 30.96 -45.02
C VAL A 96 8.86 30.94 -46.50
N PRO A 97 8.11 31.93 -47.01
CA PRO A 97 7.80 32.00 -48.43
C PRO A 97 9.08 32.32 -49.22
N ARG A 98 9.36 31.51 -50.23
CA ARG A 98 10.45 31.67 -51.19
C ARG A 98 9.85 31.81 -52.58
N ASN A 99 10.48 32.65 -53.39
CA ASN A 99 10.05 32.88 -54.77
C ASN A 99 10.85 31.96 -55.69
N HIS A 100 10.19 31.00 -56.35
CA HIS A 100 10.79 30.23 -57.44
C HIS A 100 10.43 30.89 -58.77
N VAL A 101 11.42 31.33 -59.51
CA VAL A 101 11.23 31.82 -60.87
C VAL A 101 11.18 30.59 -61.79
N LYS A 102 9.97 30.23 -62.25
CA LYS A 102 9.77 29.10 -63.17
C LYS A 102 10.28 29.41 -64.58
N ALA A 103 10.14 30.66 -64.99
CA ALA A 103 10.63 31.17 -66.26
C ALA A 103 11.17 32.59 -66.07
N GLU A 104 12.40 32.82 -66.52
CA GLU A 104 13.05 34.12 -66.46
C GLU A 104 12.35 35.14 -67.35
N ALA A 105 12.46 36.42 -67.00
CA ALA A 105 11.88 37.48 -67.81
C ALA A 105 12.57 37.54 -69.18
N THR A 106 11.78 37.65 -70.25
CA THR A 106 12.27 37.95 -71.59
C THR A 106 11.83 39.36 -71.97
N ASP A 107 12.44 39.98 -72.99
CA ASP A 107 12.11 41.36 -73.42
C ASP A 107 10.62 41.61 -73.67
N LYS A 108 9.83 40.57 -73.95
CA LYS A 108 8.39 40.66 -74.23
C LYS A 108 7.48 40.11 -73.14
N HIS A 109 7.99 39.35 -72.16
CA HIS A 109 7.18 38.70 -71.15
C HIS A 109 7.80 38.78 -69.75
N PRO A 110 7.02 39.17 -68.71
CA PRO A 110 7.51 39.22 -67.34
C PRO A 110 7.79 37.81 -66.80
N ALA A 111 8.68 37.74 -65.80
CA ALA A 111 9.03 36.49 -65.15
C ALA A 111 7.80 35.81 -64.53
N GLN A 112 7.69 34.50 -64.73
CA GLN A 112 6.67 33.70 -64.04
C GLN A 112 7.23 33.24 -62.71
N VAL A 113 6.70 33.81 -61.63
CA VAL A 113 7.14 33.52 -60.26
C VAL A 113 6.04 32.75 -59.54
N GLU A 114 6.39 31.60 -58.96
CA GLU A 114 5.52 30.89 -58.03
C GLU A 114 6.11 31.00 -56.61
N VAL A 115 5.24 31.26 -55.64
CA VAL A 115 5.63 31.25 -54.23
C VAL A 115 5.47 29.83 -53.71
N TYR A 116 6.55 29.26 -53.17
CA TYR A 116 6.50 28.01 -52.41
C TYR A 116 7.00 28.25 -50.98
N TYR A 117 6.56 27.41 -50.06
CA TYR A 117 6.97 27.52 -48.66
C TYR A 117 8.10 26.55 -48.37
N GLU A 118 9.19 27.08 -47.83
CA GLU A 118 10.30 26.30 -47.29
C GLU A 118 10.15 26.22 -45.76
N ASP A 119 10.20 25.01 -45.19
CA ASP A 119 10.22 24.81 -43.75
C ASP A 119 11.63 25.00 -43.20
N VAL A 120 11.88 26.15 -42.58
CA VAL A 120 13.18 26.48 -41.98
C VAL A 120 13.15 26.19 -40.47
N PRO A 121 14.13 25.47 -39.90
CA PRO A 121 14.21 25.25 -38.45
C PRO A 121 14.48 26.57 -37.72
N VAL A 122 13.60 26.93 -36.78
CA VAL A 122 13.68 28.17 -35.98
C VAL A 122 14.35 27.93 -34.63
N GLY A 123 14.33 26.69 -34.14
CA GLY A 123 14.99 26.34 -32.89
C GLY A 123 14.72 24.90 -32.44
N TYR A 124 15.39 24.53 -31.36
CA TYR A 124 15.26 23.24 -30.70
C TYR A 124 14.64 23.43 -29.32
N TRP A 125 13.61 22.64 -29.01
CA TRP A 125 13.04 22.54 -27.67
C TRP A 125 13.51 21.24 -27.05
N THR A 126 14.03 21.30 -25.83
CA THR A 126 14.42 20.12 -25.07
C THR A 126 13.45 19.96 -23.90
N THR A 127 12.79 18.82 -23.83
CA THR A 127 11.86 18.48 -22.74
C THR A 127 12.46 17.38 -21.89
N VAL A 128 12.48 17.60 -20.57
CA VAL A 128 12.82 16.61 -19.55
C VAL A 128 11.65 16.53 -18.59
N LYS A 129 11.11 15.34 -18.36
CA LYS A 129 10.05 15.11 -17.38
C LYS A 129 10.68 14.70 -16.04
N PHE A 130 10.05 15.09 -14.95
CA PHE A 130 10.45 14.73 -13.58
C PHE A 130 9.28 14.05 -12.87
N SER A 131 9.56 13.07 -12.02
CA SER A 131 8.54 12.34 -11.25
C SER A 131 9.07 11.90 -9.88
N GLY A 132 8.24 12.05 -8.86
CA GLY A 132 8.44 11.46 -7.53
C GLY A 132 7.73 10.12 -7.33
N ALA A 133 7.13 9.56 -8.39
CA ALA A 133 6.45 8.27 -8.33
C ALA A 133 7.45 7.12 -8.14
N LEU A 134 6.96 5.98 -7.66
CA LEU A 134 7.80 4.81 -7.42
C LEU A 134 7.86 3.91 -8.67
N PRO A 135 8.97 3.17 -8.87
CA PRO A 135 8.99 2.10 -9.85
C PRO A 135 7.93 1.04 -9.55
N ALA A 136 7.26 0.52 -10.57
CA ALA A 136 6.22 -0.50 -10.43
C ALA A 136 6.71 -1.73 -9.63
N ARG A 137 7.95 -2.17 -9.93
CA ARG A 137 8.62 -3.25 -9.21
C ARG A 137 8.67 -2.98 -7.70
N ARG A 138 9.02 -1.77 -7.28
CA ARG A 138 9.15 -1.43 -5.86
C ARG A 138 7.79 -1.47 -5.17
N VAL A 139 6.74 -0.98 -5.80
CA VAL A 139 5.37 -1.07 -5.26
C VAL A 139 4.95 -2.54 -5.10
N ASN A 140 5.23 -3.38 -6.10
CA ASN A 140 4.93 -4.82 -6.03
C ASN A 140 5.69 -5.54 -4.91
N GLU A 141 6.98 -5.21 -4.71
CA GLU A 141 7.76 -5.75 -3.58
C GLU A 141 7.18 -5.35 -2.22
N LEU A 142 6.66 -4.13 -2.09
CA LEU A 142 6.00 -3.68 -0.86
C LEU A 142 4.66 -4.38 -0.65
N LEU A 143 3.87 -4.57 -1.72
CA LEU A 143 2.62 -5.31 -1.65
C LEU A 143 2.84 -6.76 -1.20
N ASP A 144 3.78 -7.46 -1.81
CA ASP A 144 4.13 -8.85 -1.42
C ASP A 144 4.52 -8.95 0.06
N ARG A 145 5.33 -7.98 0.56
CA ARG A 145 5.70 -7.94 1.99
C ARG A 145 4.50 -7.72 2.91
N VAL A 146 3.58 -6.83 2.52
CA VAL A 146 2.36 -6.57 3.31
C VAL A 146 1.47 -7.81 3.31
N GLU A 147 1.30 -8.48 2.17
CA GLU A 147 0.48 -9.70 2.05
C GLU A 147 1.04 -10.85 2.89
N LYS A 148 2.36 -11.08 2.85
CA LYS A 148 3.03 -12.06 3.72
C LYS A 148 2.80 -11.77 5.19
N LEU A 149 2.92 -10.51 5.59
CA LEU A 149 2.68 -10.11 6.98
C LEU A 149 1.20 -10.27 7.37
N GLN A 150 0.26 -9.95 6.48
CA GLN A 150 -1.17 -10.19 6.71
C GLN A 150 -1.46 -11.67 6.96
N GLN A 151 -0.89 -12.57 6.14
CA GLN A 151 -1.04 -14.01 6.32
C GLN A 151 -0.47 -14.45 7.66
N ALA A 152 0.75 -14.03 8.00
CA ALA A 152 1.39 -14.35 9.28
C ALA A 152 0.57 -13.90 10.50
N VAL A 153 -0.01 -12.70 10.45
CA VAL A 153 -0.88 -12.18 11.52
C VAL A 153 -2.17 -13.01 11.65
N LYS A 154 -2.76 -13.44 10.53
CA LYS A 154 -3.94 -14.32 10.56
C LYS A 154 -3.64 -15.66 11.19
N PHE A 155 -2.54 -16.29 10.80
CA PHE A 155 -2.07 -17.54 11.42
C PHE A 155 -1.82 -17.38 12.92
N ALA A 156 -1.07 -16.34 13.32
CA ALA A 156 -0.84 -16.07 14.74
C ALA A 156 -2.15 -15.84 15.52
N ARG A 157 -3.14 -15.18 14.91
CA ARG A 157 -4.46 -15.00 15.54
C ARG A 157 -5.20 -16.32 15.72
N GLU A 158 -5.12 -17.22 14.75
CA GLU A 158 -5.72 -18.55 14.85
C GLU A 158 -5.03 -19.39 15.93
N GLU A 159 -3.69 -19.36 16.00
CA GLU A 159 -2.92 -20.03 17.05
C GLU A 159 -3.24 -19.50 18.45
N ALA A 160 -3.29 -18.17 18.61
CA ALA A 160 -3.60 -17.54 19.90
C ALA A 160 -5.02 -17.88 20.38
N ASN A 161 -5.98 -18.05 19.46
CA ASN A 161 -7.34 -18.49 19.80
C ASN A 161 -7.44 -20.00 20.08
N GLY A 162 -6.47 -20.78 19.63
CA GLY A 162 -6.40 -22.23 19.84
C GLY A 162 -5.80 -22.65 21.19
N VAL A 163 -5.37 -21.69 22.02
CA VAL A 163 -4.75 -21.96 23.33
C VAL A 163 -5.73 -22.68 24.25
N GLU A 164 -5.25 -23.74 24.91
CA GLU A 164 -6.04 -24.48 25.90
C GLU A 164 -6.45 -23.57 27.06
N VAL A 165 -7.74 -23.61 27.38
CA VAL A 165 -8.33 -22.78 28.41
C VAL A 165 -8.41 -23.54 29.73
N ALA A 166 -7.79 -23.00 30.77
CA ALA A 166 -7.86 -23.54 32.12
C ALA A 166 -9.16 -23.09 32.82
N ASP A 167 -10.02 -24.05 33.17
CA ASP A 167 -11.27 -23.83 33.92
C ASP A 167 -10.98 -23.12 35.26
N GLN A 168 -11.60 -21.96 35.45
CA GLN A 168 -11.49 -21.14 36.67
C GLN A 168 -12.71 -21.40 37.55
N ARG A 169 -12.45 -21.79 38.80
CA ARG A 169 -13.48 -22.07 39.82
C ARG A 169 -13.42 -21.02 40.92
N VAL A 170 -14.04 -19.88 40.67
CA VAL A 170 -14.03 -18.71 41.57
C VAL A 170 -15.41 -18.40 42.14
N GLY A 171 -16.48 -18.90 41.52
CA GLY A 171 -17.86 -18.68 41.93
C GLY A 171 -18.12 -19.17 43.36
N ASP A 172 -17.59 -20.35 43.72
CA ASP A 172 -17.73 -20.89 45.08
C ASP A 172 -17.10 -19.98 46.14
N ALA A 173 -15.95 -19.35 45.82
CA ALA A 173 -15.32 -18.41 46.73
C ALA A 173 -16.15 -17.12 46.90
N VAL A 174 -16.74 -16.62 45.81
CA VAL A 174 -17.60 -15.42 45.83
C VAL A 174 -18.89 -15.69 46.59
N PHE A 175 -19.61 -16.77 46.27
CA PHE A 175 -20.90 -17.06 46.90
C PHE A 175 -20.76 -17.65 48.31
N GLY A 176 -19.68 -18.35 48.61
CA GLY A 176 -19.34 -18.74 49.98
C GLY A 176 -19.10 -17.51 50.87
N TYR A 177 -18.46 -16.47 50.34
CA TYR A 177 -18.33 -15.21 51.08
C TYR A 177 -19.68 -14.48 51.25
N LEU A 178 -20.50 -14.42 50.19
CA LEU A 178 -21.77 -13.67 50.21
C LEU A 178 -22.88 -14.35 51.01
N PHE A 179 -22.96 -15.69 50.97
CA PHE A 179 -24.11 -16.45 51.48
C PHE A 179 -23.77 -17.44 52.59
N GLY A 180 -22.49 -17.72 52.85
CA GLY A 180 -22.04 -18.59 53.94
C GLY A 180 -21.99 -20.08 53.58
#